data_AF-A0A1W2FAD7-F1
#
_entry.id   AF-A0A1W2FAD7-F1
#
_cell.length_a   1.000
_cell.length_b   1.000
_cell.length_c   1.000
_cell.angle_alpha   90.00
_cell.angle_beta   90.00
_cell.angle_gamma   90.00
#
_symmetry.space_group_name_H-M   'P 1'
#
loop_
_entity.id
_entity.type
_entity.pdbx_description
1 polymer ?
#
loop_
_entity_poly.entity_id
_entity_poly.type
_entity_poly.pdbx_seq_one_letter_code
_entity_poly.pdbx_strand_id
1 'polypeptide(L)'
;MKKRHWIFCSANFKYTLYLSLAVLFSIPSYAQEKEKSWEELKKDYEFPAWYTEARFGIWLHWGGQSQPDNGGGWYARHMYMQDVGGQTFGKDAYANQLKQYGHPSKFGYKEVLQSWKAEKLDPNALMKYFKEMGAKYFMVLAVHHDHFDDFNSTYQKWNSVNVGPKRDIVGDFRQAARKYKMPFAVSSHDDRYLSWWLSAFGSDKSGPLKGVPYDGNLTKEDGKGLWWDGLDPADLYGMPPAKRTPEWIADMKKTWVLRHKELVTKYDVDMIWYDGYGFPYGEPGKEVCRTLFENSLKKNGKIMAVAAGKISEDDAIVKDIECGTSNDINPKPWQGIITTSSGWFYKKDREMVHNARTIIEMMADVNSKNGNLLLNVELLPNGSLSSDEKAILDEVGAWVNKNSAAIYASKPWKVYGDNLNSILKRATNIANADLEALKKQAESEQFNQRTIKSPPYGNDEVRFTTKANVLYVFVLNPTEGEIALPTLGLKSNQSPNKIKSIKTMDGKKVAFNQTDEKLTFKVPANRLSKYAAVFEVKGAL
;
A
#
# COMPACT_ATOMS: atom_id res chain seq x y z
N MET A 1 -81.37 -38.52 -37.48
CA MET A 1 -80.42 -37.71 -38.26
C MET A 1 -78.98 -38.15 -37.89
N LYS A 2 -78.61 -39.38 -38.26
CA LYS A 2 -77.52 -39.79 -39.21
C LYS A 2 -76.13 -39.21 -38.87
N LYS A 3 -75.39 -39.83 -37.93
CA LYS A 3 -74.34 -40.88 -38.11
C LYS A 3 -73.31 -40.55 -39.20
N ARG A 4 -72.02 -40.48 -38.82
CA ARG A 4 -70.90 -40.91 -39.66
C ARG A 4 -69.86 -41.68 -38.85
N HIS A 5 -69.65 -42.92 -39.29
CA HIS A 5 -68.54 -43.79 -38.94
C HIS A 5 -67.38 -43.57 -39.92
N TRP A 6 -66.16 -43.69 -39.39
CA TRP A 6 -64.91 -44.26 -39.91
C TRP A 6 -64.85 -44.76 -41.36
N ILE A 7 -63.70 -44.54 -42.01
CA ILE A 7 -62.90 -45.58 -42.70
C ILE A 7 -61.47 -45.05 -42.94
N PHE A 8 -60.49 -45.85 -42.51
CA PHE A 8 -59.08 -45.84 -42.91
C PHE A 8 -58.93 -46.33 -44.37
N CYS A 9 -58.02 -45.74 -45.16
CA CYS A 9 -57.13 -46.57 -45.98
C CYS A 9 -55.92 -45.78 -46.52
N SER A 10 -54.86 -46.54 -46.66
CA SER A 10 -53.45 -46.18 -46.78
C SER A 10 -52.95 -45.97 -48.22
N ALA A 11 -51.82 -45.27 -48.29
CA ALA A 11 -50.60 -45.59 -49.07
C ALA A 11 -50.30 -44.82 -50.37
N ASN A 12 -49.04 -44.33 -50.37
CA ASN A 12 -48.13 -44.08 -51.50
C ASN A 12 -48.43 -42.82 -52.36
N PHE A 13 -47.48 -41.95 -52.72
CA PHE A 13 -46.04 -42.11 -52.90
C PHE A 13 -45.41 -40.73 -53.22
N LYS A 14 -44.14 -40.55 -52.84
CA LYS A 14 -43.12 -39.65 -53.45
C LYS A 14 -43.16 -38.15 -53.15
N TYR A 15 -41.93 -37.66 -52.97
CA TYR A 15 -41.46 -36.27 -52.82
C TYR A 15 -41.43 -35.71 -51.38
N THR A 16 -40.62 -36.34 -50.53
CA THR A 16 -40.01 -35.68 -49.36
C THR A 16 -38.50 -35.75 -49.49
N LEU A 17 -37.91 -34.80 -50.22
CA LEU A 17 -36.51 -34.43 -50.07
C LEU A 17 -36.33 -33.03 -50.68
N TYR A 18 -35.56 -32.18 -50.00
CA TYR A 18 -35.20 -30.80 -50.38
C TYR A 18 -36.17 -29.68 -49.99
N LEU A 19 -36.56 -29.59 -48.71
CA LEU A 19 -36.90 -28.28 -48.12
C LEU A 19 -36.76 -28.28 -46.59
N SER A 20 -35.58 -28.64 -46.09
CA SER A 20 -35.27 -28.56 -44.66
C SER A 20 -33.75 -28.51 -44.42
N LEU A 21 -33.06 -27.58 -45.06
CA LEU A 21 -31.62 -27.38 -44.87
C LEU A 21 -31.20 -25.92 -45.12
N ALA A 22 -31.83 -24.98 -44.38
CA ALA A 22 -31.36 -23.59 -44.35
C ALA A 22 -31.76 -22.81 -43.10
N VAL A 23 -32.14 -23.48 -42.00
CA VAL A 23 -32.38 -22.81 -40.71
C VAL A 23 -31.94 -23.73 -39.58
N LEU A 24 -30.64 -23.93 -39.42
CA LEU A 24 -30.01 -24.47 -38.21
C LEU A 24 -28.52 -24.14 -38.30
N PHE A 25 -27.97 -23.55 -37.23
CA PHE A 25 -26.58 -23.11 -37.05
C PHE A 25 -26.22 -21.69 -37.51
N SER A 26 -26.94 -20.69 -37.02
CA SER A 26 -26.29 -19.44 -36.58
C SER A 26 -26.15 -19.48 -35.07
N ILE A 27 -25.34 -20.42 -34.56
CA ILE A 27 -24.83 -20.31 -33.20
C ILE A 27 -23.77 -19.21 -33.27
N PRO A 28 -23.90 -18.06 -32.58
CA PRO A 28 -22.77 -17.17 -32.42
C PRO A 28 -21.68 -17.98 -31.73
N SER A 29 -20.66 -18.36 -32.49
CA SER A 29 -19.42 -18.86 -31.92
C SER A 29 -18.88 -17.70 -31.09
N TYR A 30 -19.14 -17.72 -29.79
CA TYR A 30 -18.33 -16.95 -28.85
C TYR A 30 -16.93 -17.56 -28.96
N ALA A 31 -16.14 -17.03 -29.88
CA ALA A 31 -14.70 -17.23 -29.84
C ALA A 31 -14.28 -16.73 -28.47
N GLN A 32 -13.93 -17.67 -27.58
CA GLN A 32 -13.38 -17.33 -26.28
C GLN A 32 -12.08 -16.59 -26.58
N GLU A 33 -12.12 -15.27 -26.45
CA GLU A 33 -10.99 -14.41 -26.71
C GLU A 33 -9.83 -14.93 -25.85
N LYS A 34 -8.78 -15.41 -26.52
CA LYS A 34 -7.65 -16.05 -25.84
C LYS A 34 -7.07 -15.06 -24.84
N GLU A 35 -6.94 -15.48 -23.59
CA GLU A 35 -6.34 -14.66 -22.55
C GLU A 35 -4.92 -14.26 -22.96
N LYS A 36 -4.60 -12.97 -22.83
CA LYS A 36 -3.28 -12.43 -23.13
C LYS A 36 -2.29 -12.91 -22.07
N SER A 37 -1.10 -13.30 -22.52
CA SER A 37 0.05 -13.55 -21.65
C SER A 37 0.53 -12.27 -20.99
N TRP A 38 1.32 -12.41 -19.91
CA TRP A 38 1.92 -11.27 -19.22
C TRP A 38 2.80 -10.42 -20.14
N GLU A 39 3.61 -11.05 -20.99
CA GLU A 39 4.47 -10.34 -21.95
C GLU A 39 3.67 -9.59 -23.02
N GLU A 40 2.54 -10.14 -23.48
CA GLU A 40 1.64 -9.44 -24.40
C GLU A 40 0.96 -8.22 -23.76
N LEU A 41 0.66 -8.28 -22.46
CA LEU A 41 0.04 -7.17 -21.72
C LEU A 41 1.03 -6.04 -21.46
N LYS A 42 2.28 -6.37 -21.13
CA LYS A 42 3.29 -5.36 -20.78
C LYS A 42 3.92 -4.64 -21.97
N LYS A 43 3.87 -5.24 -23.17
CA LYS A 43 4.55 -4.72 -24.37
C LYS A 43 4.31 -3.23 -24.63
N ASP A 44 3.07 -2.77 -24.48
CA ASP A 44 2.65 -1.38 -24.71
C ASP A 44 2.14 -0.73 -23.40
N TYR A 45 2.51 -1.27 -22.24
CA TYR A 45 2.07 -0.76 -20.95
C TYR A 45 2.88 0.48 -20.54
N GLU A 46 2.16 1.54 -20.20
CA GLU A 46 2.69 2.71 -19.53
C GLU A 46 1.97 2.88 -18.19
N PHE A 47 2.73 3.26 -17.16
CA PHE A 47 2.12 3.57 -15.87
C PHE A 47 1.05 4.67 -16.02
N PRO A 48 -0.18 4.42 -15.56
CA PRO A 48 -1.29 5.31 -15.82
C PRO A 48 -1.10 6.67 -15.14
N ALA A 49 -1.59 7.73 -15.80
CA ALA A 49 -1.50 9.11 -15.31
C ALA A 49 -2.06 9.29 -13.89
N TRP A 50 -3.14 8.56 -13.53
CA TRP A 50 -3.70 8.66 -12.18
C TRP A 50 -2.66 8.28 -11.10
N TYR A 51 -1.73 7.37 -11.42
CA TYR A 51 -0.67 6.94 -10.50
C TYR A 51 0.57 7.84 -10.61
N THR A 52 1.05 8.11 -11.83
CA THR A 52 2.28 8.92 -12.03
C THR A 52 2.11 10.38 -11.65
N GLU A 53 0.87 10.89 -11.65
CA GLU A 53 0.55 12.25 -11.22
C GLU A 53 0.07 12.35 -9.77
N ALA A 54 -0.19 11.23 -9.10
CA ALA A 54 -0.77 11.17 -7.76
C ALA A 54 0.16 11.73 -6.69
N ARG A 55 1.43 11.30 -6.67
CA ARG A 55 2.49 11.73 -5.74
C ARG A 55 2.26 11.50 -4.24
N PHE A 56 1.01 11.37 -3.80
CA PHE A 56 0.63 11.15 -2.40
C PHE A 56 -0.58 10.22 -2.31
N GLY A 57 -0.43 9.14 -1.55
CA GLY A 57 -1.49 8.18 -1.24
C GLY A 57 -1.57 7.84 0.24
N ILE A 58 -2.68 7.22 0.63
CA ILE A 58 -2.89 6.71 1.99
C ILE A 58 -3.01 5.20 1.97
N TRP A 59 -2.42 4.55 2.96
CA TRP A 59 -2.57 3.13 3.22
C TRP A 59 -3.17 2.92 4.61
N LEU A 60 -4.11 1.98 4.73
CA LEU A 60 -4.56 1.44 6.01
C LEU A 60 -4.09 0.00 6.15
N HIS A 61 -3.00 -0.19 6.89
CA HIS A 61 -2.55 -1.49 7.35
C HIS A 61 -3.33 -1.90 8.62
N TRP A 62 -4.60 -2.25 8.43
CA TRP A 62 -5.55 -2.47 9.53
C TRP A 62 -6.42 -3.70 9.27
N GLY A 63 -6.44 -4.59 10.25
CA GLY A 63 -7.13 -5.89 10.23
C GLY A 63 -7.18 -6.50 11.63
N GLY A 64 -7.44 -7.80 11.74
CA GLY A 64 -7.57 -8.52 13.02
C GLY A 64 -6.41 -8.34 14.01
N GLN A 65 -5.16 -8.20 13.53
CA GLN A 65 -4.00 -7.91 14.37
C GLN A 65 -4.01 -6.53 15.03
N SER A 66 -4.92 -5.65 14.63
CA SER A 66 -5.11 -4.36 15.30
C SER A 66 -5.81 -4.53 16.64
N GLN A 67 -6.50 -5.66 16.87
CA GLN A 67 -7.33 -5.88 18.04
C GLN A 67 -6.58 -5.85 19.39
N PRO A 68 -5.42 -6.50 19.54
CA PRO A 68 -4.58 -6.30 20.71
C PRO A 68 -4.00 -4.88 20.71
N ASP A 69 -4.20 -4.14 21.80
CA ASP A 69 -3.70 -2.76 21.90
C ASP A 69 -2.18 -2.70 22.13
N ASN A 70 -1.52 -3.83 22.42
CA ASN A 70 -0.08 -3.93 22.68
C ASN A 70 0.48 -5.22 22.04
N GLY A 71 1.79 -5.38 22.01
CA GLY A 71 2.46 -6.59 21.51
C GLY A 71 2.99 -6.49 20.09
N GLY A 72 3.12 -5.26 19.55
CA GLY A 72 3.74 -5.00 18.26
C GLY A 72 2.94 -5.48 17.03
N GLY A 73 3.55 -5.36 15.85
CA GLY A 73 2.91 -5.48 14.54
C GLY A 73 2.89 -6.89 13.95
N TRP A 74 3.62 -7.83 14.56
CA TRP A 74 3.62 -9.26 14.20
C TRP A 74 2.95 -10.10 15.29
N TYR A 75 1.89 -9.55 15.90
CA TYR A 75 1.23 -10.14 17.06
C TYR A 75 0.76 -11.58 16.80
N ALA A 76 0.11 -11.82 15.64
CA ALA A 76 -0.44 -13.12 15.26
C ALA A 76 0.59 -14.26 15.41
N ARG A 77 1.84 -14.01 15.02
CA ARG A 77 2.94 -14.98 15.14
C ARG A 77 3.52 -15.01 16.55
N HIS A 78 3.83 -13.84 17.11
CA HIS A 78 4.62 -13.73 18.34
C HIS A 78 3.82 -14.00 19.61
N MET A 79 2.48 -13.95 19.58
CA MET A 79 1.64 -14.30 20.73
C MET A 79 1.79 -15.76 21.18
N TYR A 80 2.43 -16.61 20.38
CA TYR A 80 2.72 -18.01 20.68
C TYR A 80 4.18 -18.27 21.12
N MET A 81 4.99 -17.21 21.26
CA MET A 81 6.44 -17.34 21.45
C MET A 81 6.87 -16.74 22.80
N GLN A 82 7.25 -17.60 23.76
CA GLN A 82 7.85 -17.17 25.04
C GLN A 82 9.17 -16.42 24.83
N ASP A 83 9.89 -16.75 23.76
CA ASP A 83 11.08 -16.04 23.27
C ASP A 83 10.97 -15.87 21.76
N VAL A 84 10.99 -14.61 21.31
CA VAL A 84 10.92 -14.24 19.88
C VAL A 84 12.29 -14.30 19.19
N GLY A 85 13.36 -14.56 19.95
CA GLY A 85 14.74 -14.53 19.49
C GLY A 85 15.14 -13.13 19.01
N GLY A 86 15.75 -13.05 17.83
CA GLY A 86 16.14 -11.77 17.22
C GLY A 86 15.00 -10.96 16.58
N GLN A 87 13.76 -11.46 16.61
CA GLN A 87 12.61 -10.75 16.01
C GLN A 87 12.13 -9.62 16.93
N THR A 88 12.16 -8.38 16.46
CA THR A 88 11.82 -7.20 17.29
C THR A 88 10.38 -6.72 17.12
N PHE A 89 9.71 -7.07 16.02
CA PHE A 89 8.38 -6.52 15.66
C PHE A 89 7.19 -6.94 16.55
N GLY A 90 7.38 -7.84 17.51
CA GLY A 90 6.37 -8.20 18.49
C GLY A 90 6.95 -8.88 19.72
N LYS A 91 8.08 -8.37 20.20
CA LYS A 91 8.83 -8.92 21.35
C LYS A 91 7.95 -9.15 22.58
N ASP A 92 7.00 -8.24 22.82
CA ASP A 92 6.13 -8.30 24.00
C ASP A 92 4.76 -8.94 23.71
N ALA A 93 4.55 -9.54 22.53
CA ALA A 93 3.25 -10.09 22.13
C ALA A 93 2.76 -11.20 23.08
N TYR A 94 3.62 -12.16 23.42
CA TYR A 94 3.24 -13.28 24.30
C TYR A 94 2.91 -12.79 25.73
N ALA A 95 3.72 -11.88 26.30
CA ALA A 95 3.46 -11.32 27.62
C ALA A 95 2.13 -10.52 27.64
N ASN A 96 1.88 -9.73 26.60
CA ASN A 96 0.61 -9.02 26.44
C ASN A 96 -0.57 -9.96 26.25
N GLN A 97 -0.40 -11.04 25.48
CA GLN A 97 -1.41 -12.08 25.30
C GLN A 97 -1.83 -12.70 26.64
N LEU A 98 -0.87 -13.09 27.47
CA LEU A 98 -1.15 -13.63 28.81
C LEU A 98 -1.91 -12.63 29.68
N LYS A 99 -1.53 -11.36 29.64
CA LYS A 99 -2.13 -10.30 30.44
C LYS A 99 -3.54 -9.93 29.98
N GLN A 100 -3.76 -9.83 28.67
CA GLN A 100 -4.99 -9.30 28.09
C GLN A 100 -6.06 -10.40 27.91
N TYR A 101 -5.64 -11.59 27.49
CA TYR A 101 -6.55 -12.64 27.02
C TYR A 101 -6.32 -13.99 27.70
N GLY A 102 -5.12 -14.23 28.23
CA GLY A 102 -4.71 -15.49 28.83
C GLY A 102 -3.89 -16.38 27.89
N HIS A 103 -3.67 -17.63 28.32
CA HIS A 103 -2.74 -18.53 27.64
C HIS A 103 -3.17 -18.88 26.20
N PRO A 104 -2.25 -18.89 25.21
CA PRO A 104 -2.59 -19.11 23.79
C PRO A 104 -3.28 -20.45 23.49
N SER A 105 -3.12 -21.47 24.34
CA SER A 105 -3.87 -22.75 24.18
C SER A 105 -5.34 -22.68 24.60
N LYS A 106 -5.75 -21.60 25.28
CA LYS A 106 -7.13 -21.34 25.73
C LYS A 106 -7.76 -20.18 24.99
N PHE A 107 -6.96 -19.17 24.67
CA PHE A 107 -7.35 -18.03 23.86
C PHE A 107 -6.27 -17.81 22.80
N GLY A 108 -6.43 -18.44 21.65
CA GLY A 108 -5.51 -18.32 20.53
C GLY A 108 -5.90 -17.18 19.59
N TYR A 109 -5.24 -17.11 18.45
CA TYR A 109 -5.44 -16.02 17.50
C TYR A 109 -6.85 -16.03 16.88
N LYS A 110 -7.48 -17.20 16.70
CA LYS A 110 -8.89 -17.27 16.27
C LYS A 110 -9.83 -16.55 17.23
N GLU A 111 -9.58 -16.59 18.54
CA GLU A 111 -10.34 -15.81 19.52
C GLU A 111 -10.01 -14.32 19.43
N VAL A 112 -8.76 -13.94 19.14
CA VAL A 112 -8.38 -12.55 18.86
C VAL A 112 -9.18 -12.01 17.67
N LEU A 113 -9.20 -12.74 16.55
CA LEU A 113 -10.00 -12.43 15.37
C LEU A 113 -11.49 -12.28 15.71
N GLN A 114 -12.03 -13.23 16.50
CA GLN A 114 -13.42 -13.18 16.92
C GLN A 114 -13.74 -12.00 17.85
N SER A 115 -12.77 -11.51 18.61
CA SER A 115 -12.93 -10.34 19.49
C SER A 115 -12.85 -9.00 18.76
N TRP A 116 -12.31 -8.98 17.54
CA TRP A 116 -12.27 -7.77 16.72
C TRP A 116 -13.64 -7.41 16.16
N LYS A 117 -14.09 -6.17 16.37
CA LYS A 117 -15.48 -5.74 16.05
C LYS A 117 -15.60 -4.52 15.15
N ALA A 118 -14.54 -3.74 14.95
CA ALA A 118 -14.59 -2.56 14.07
C ALA A 118 -15.74 -1.58 14.38
N GLU A 119 -16.11 -1.42 15.66
CA GLU A 119 -17.40 -0.84 16.08
C GLU A 119 -17.63 0.62 15.66
N LYS A 120 -16.55 1.36 15.45
CA LYS A 120 -16.55 2.79 15.07
C LYS A 120 -16.03 3.02 13.66
N LEU A 121 -15.83 1.96 12.87
CA LEU A 121 -15.32 2.09 11.52
C LEU A 121 -16.35 2.81 10.64
N ASP A 122 -15.95 3.98 10.13
CA ASP A 122 -16.69 4.72 9.09
C ASP A 122 -15.80 4.94 7.87
N PRO A 123 -15.86 4.03 6.88
CA PRO A 123 -15.07 4.13 5.66
C PRO A 123 -15.42 5.37 4.84
N ASN A 124 -16.65 5.86 4.90
CA ASN A 124 -17.07 7.06 4.18
C ASN A 124 -16.44 8.33 4.79
N ALA A 125 -16.42 8.44 6.13
CA ALA A 125 -15.80 9.57 6.81
C ALA A 125 -14.28 9.57 6.63
N LEU A 126 -13.63 8.41 6.77
CA LEU A 126 -12.18 8.27 6.56
C LEU A 126 -11.78 8.60 5.11
N MET A 127 -12.49 8.05 4.13
CA MET A 127 -12.22 8.31 2.72
C MET A 127 -12.38 9.80 2.35
N LYS A 128 -13.43 10.45 2.88
CA LYS A 128 -13.63 11.90 2.74
C LYS A 128 -12.44 12.67 3.33
N TYR A 129 -12.06 12.33 4.56
CA TYR A 129 -10.97 12.96 5.28
C TYR A 129 -9.64 12.83 4.54
N PHE A 130 -9.27 11.63 4.08
CA PHE A 130 -8.04 11.42 3.32
C PHE A 130 -8.03 12.17 1.99
N LYS A 131 -9.19 12.26 1.31
CA LYS A 131 -9.32 13.07 0.10
C LYS A 131 -9.16 14.57 0.39
N GLU A 132 -9.75 15.07 1.48
CA GLU A 132 -9.62 16.47 1.92
C GLU A 132 -8.19 16.81 2.35
N MET A 133 -7.45 15.84 2.88
CA MET A 133 -6.02 15.96 3.17
C MET A 133 -5.16 16.03 1.89
N GLY A 134 -5.71 15.62 0.74
CA GLY A 134 -5.05 15.66 -0.56
C GLY A 134 -4.57 14.30 -1.08
N ALA A 135 -4.92 13.18 -0.45
CA ALA A 135 -4.58 11.87 -1.02
C ALA A 135 -5.18 11.71 -2.43
N LYS A 136 -4.42 11.11 -3.34
CA LYS A 136 -4.84 10.87 -4.74
C LYS A 136 -5.15 9.41 -5.04
N TYR A 137 -4.82 8.50 -4.14
CA TYR A 137 -5.21 7.09 -4.16
C TYR A 137 -5.22 6.57 -2.73
N PHE A 138 -5.92 5.45 -2.53
CA PHE A 138 -6.09 4.84 -1.22
C PHE A 138 -5.89 3.34 -1.31
N MET A 139 -5.11 2.79 -0.38
CA MET A 139 -4.83 1.37 -0.23
C MET A 139 -5.39 0.84 1.09
N VAL A 140 -6.04 -0.31 1.06
CA VAL A 140 -6.45 -1.04 2.27
C VAL A 140 -5.78 -2.40 2.33
N LEU A 141 -5.45 -2.86 3.53
CA LEU A 141 -5.02 -4.23 3.75
C LEU A 141 -6.16 -5.21 3.38
N ALA A 142 -5.90 -6.09 2.41
CA ALA A 142 -6.81 -7.18 2.10
C ALA A 142 -6.46 -8.42 2.93
N VAL A 143 -5.16 -8.69 3.10
CA VAL A 143 -4.65 -9.86 3.83
C VAL A 143 -3.26 -9.56 4.37
N HIS A 144 -3.01 -9.86 5.64
CA HIS A 144 -1.66 -9.87 6.19
C HIS A 144 -1.03 -11.28 6.14
N HIS A 145 0.18 -11.43 6.68
CA HIS A 145 0.81 -12.72 6.94
C HIS A 145 -0.03 -13.68 7.81
N ASP A 146 -1.03 -13.18 8.55
CA ASP A 146 -1.93 -13.99 9.38
C ASP A 146 -2.97 -14.78 8.56
N HIS A 147 -3.01 -14.59 7.23
CA HIS A 147 -3.86 -15.35 6.31
C HIS A 147 -5.37 -15.19 6.55
N PHE A 148 -5.76 -14.12 7.24
CA PHE A 148 -7.15 -13.72 7.45
C PHE A 148 -7.57 -12.69 6.41
N ASP A 149 -8.70 -12.92 5.73
CA ASP A 149 -9.19 -12.01 4.69
C ASP A 149 -10.04 -10.89 5.28
N ASP A 150 -9.64 -9.63 5.05
CA ASP A 150 -10.44 -8.45 5.38
C ASP A 150 -11.54 -8.18 4.33
N PHE A 151 -11.86 -9.19 3.51
CA PHE A 151 -12.87 -9.12 2.45
C PHE A 151 -13.75 -10.38 2.40
N ASN A 152 -14.92 -10.29 1.77
CA ASN A 152 -15.81 -11.44 1.59
C ASN A 152 -15.25 -12.42 0.55
N SER A 153 -14.42 -13.38 0.98
CA SER A 153 -13.77 -14.38 0.13
C SER A 153 -14.61 -15.64 0.00
N THR A 154 -14.79 -16.14 -1.23
CA THR A 154 -15.46 -17.43 -1.48
C THR A 154 -14.54 -18.63 -1.26
N TYR A 155 -13.23 -18.41 -1.33
CA TYR A 155 -12.20 -19.44 -1.24
C TYR A 155 -11.54 -19.54 0.14
N GLN A 156 -11.79 -18.58 1.03
CA GLN A 156 -11.28 -18.57 2.41
C GLN A 156 -12.40 -18.20 3.37
N LYS A 157 -12.75 -19.13 4.26
CA LYS A 157 -13.82 -18.93 5.25
C LYS A 157 -13.37 -18.10 6.44
N TRP A 158 -12.08 -18.06 6.74
CA TRP A 158 -11.51 -17.17 7.76
C TRP A 158 -11.38 -15.76 7.20
N ASN A 159 -12.50 -15.04 7.26
CA ASN A 159 -12.60 -13.68 6.76
C ASN A 159 -13.47 -12.80 7.68
N SER A 160 -13.35 -11.48 7.51
CA SER A 160 -14.01 -10.44 8.31
C SER A 160 -15.55 -10.46 8.25
N VAL A 161 -16.15 -11.09 7.23
CA VAL A 161 -17.60 -11.32 7.15
C VAL A 161 -18.02 -12.49 8.03
N ASN A 162 -17.23 -13.56 8.05
CA ASN A 162 -17.54 -14.78 8.77
C ASN A 162 -17.09 -14.77 10.23
N VAL A 163 -16.06 -14.00 10.59
CA VAL A 163 -15.45 -13.96 11.93
C VAL A 163 -15.23 -12.51 12.34
N GLY A 164 -15.39 -12.20 13.63
CA GLY A 164 -15.07 -10.86 14.14
C GLY A 164 -16.14 -9.80 13.81
N PRO A 165 -15.85 -8.80 12.96
CA PRO A 165 -16.72 -7.64 12.72
C PRO A 165 -17.99 -7.93 11.92
N LYS A 166 -18.09 -9.10 11.26
CA LYS A 166 -19.22 -9.47 10.40
C LYS A 166 -19.46 -8.45 9.28
N ARG A 167 -18.36 -7.99 8.68
CA ARG A 167 -18.33 -6.84 7.78
C ARG A 167 -17.29 -7.06 6.68
N ASP A 168 -17.64 -6.72 5.44
CA ASP A 168 -16.71 -6.74 4.31
C ASP A 168 -15.89 -5.44 4.30
N ILE A 169 -14.73 -5.45 4.97
CA ILE A 169 -13.93 -4.24 5.21
C ILE A 169 -13.41 -3.65 3.89
N VAL A 170 -12.80 -4.49 3.04
CA VAL A 170 -12.35 -4.09 1.70
C VAL A 170 -13.52 -3.62 0.85
N GLY A 171 -14.66 -4.33 0.88
CA GLY A 171 -15.88 -3.94 0.16
C GLY A 171 -16.42 -2.57 0.56
N ASP A 172 -16.38 -2.22 1.84
CA ASP A 172 -16.86 -0.92 2.31
C ASP A 172 -15.91 0.23 1.94
N PHE A 173 -14.60 0.02 2.04
CA PHE A 173 -13.65 1.01 1.56
C PHE A 173 -13.69 1.15 0.04
N ARG A 174 -13.97 0.07 -0.70
CA ARG A 174 -14.18 0.12 -2.15
C ARG A 174 -15.36 1.02 -2.51
N GLN A 175 -16.49 0.86 -1.81
CA GLN A 175 -17.67 1.70 -2.00
C GLN A 175 -17.40 3.17 -1.67
N ALA A 176 -16.70 3.44 -0.56
CA ALA A 176 -16.28 4.79 -0.21
C ALA A 176 -15.35 5.38 -1.28
N ALA A 177 -14.34 4.64 -1.74
CA ALA A 177 -13.41 5.08 -2.77
C ALA A 177 -14.13 5.44 -4.08
N ARG A 178 -15.13 4.63 -4.50
CA ARG A 178 -16.02 4.96 -5.63
C ARG A 178 -16.73 6.29 -5.42
N LYS A 179 -17.40 6.47 -4.27
CA LYS A 179 -18.16 7.68 -3.93
C LYS A 179 -17.31 8.93 -4.03
N TYR A 180 -16.06 8.86 -3.55
CA TYR A 180 -15.12 9.98 -3.57
C TYR A 180 -14.23 10.00 -4.80
N LYS A 181 -14.42 9.12 -5.79
CA LYS A 181 -13.61 9.05 -7.03
C LYS A 181 -12.11 8.97 -6.74
N MET A 182 -11.74 8.13 -5.78
CA MET A 182 -10.34 7.84 -5.46
C MET A 182 -9.98 6.46 -6.04
N PRO A 183 -8.88 6.34 -6.82
CA PRO A 183 -8.30 5.06 -7.18
C PRO A 183 -8.13 4.17 -5.95
N PHE A 184 -8.58 2.93 -6.08
CA PHE A 184 -8.70 1.98 -4.98
C PHE A 184 -7.67 0.88 -5.11
N ALA A 185 -6.81 0.76 -4.12
CA ALA A 185 -5.74 -0.21 -4.05
C ALA A 185 -5.96 -1.20 -2.90
N VAL A 186 -5.35 -2.37 -3.01
CA VAL A 186 -5.28 -3.37 -1.94
C VAL A 186 -3.86 -3.86 -1.75
N SER A 187 -3.48 -4.16 -0.50
CA SER A 187 -2.21 -4.83 -0.20
C SER A 187 -2.44 -6.27 0.25
N SER A 188 -1.61 -7.20 -0.23
CA SER A 188 -1.56 -8.60 0.20
C SER A 188 -0.15 -9.02 0.63
N HIS A 189 -0.07 -9.75 1.74
CA HIS A 189 1.17 -10.09 2.43
C HIS A 189 1.28 -11.59 2.73
N ASP A 190 0.35 -12.43 2.29
CA ASP A 190 0.24 -13.80 2.80
C ASP A 190 1.18 -14.82 2.12
N ASP A 191 2.21 -14.35 1.41
CA ASP A 191 3.25 -15.21 0.80
C ASP A 191 4.09 -15.97 1.85
N ARG A 192 4.13 -15.48 3.09
CA ARG A 192 4.82 -16.11 4.24
C ARG A 192 4.00 -17.18 4.97
N TYR A 193 2.77 -17.44 4.53
CA TYR A 193 1.80 -18.32 5.21
C TYR A 193 2.40 -19.63 5.74
N LEU A 194 3.20 -20.32 4.93
CA LEU A 194 3.79 -21.62 5.30
C LEU A 194 4.72 -21.54 6.52
N SER A 195 5.49 -20.48 6.69
CA SER A 195 6.44 -20.36 7.82
C SER A 195 5.91 -19.49 8.96
N TRP A 196 4.94 -18.62 8.67
CA TRP A 196 4.39 -17.66 9.61
C TRP A 196 3.76 -18.33 10.84
N TRP A 197 3.00 -19.40 10.62
CA TRP A 197 2.21 -20.07 11.65
C TRP A 197 2.91 -21.20 12.40
N LEU A 198 4.20 -21.45 12.16
CA LEU A 198 4.93 -22.53 12.84
C LEU A 198 4.85 -22.44 14.37
N SER A 199 4.83 -21.24 14.94
CA SER A 199 4.70 -21.03 16.38
C SER A 199 3.35 -21.48 16.93
N ALA A 200 2.26 -21.38 16.16
CA ALA A 200 0.91 -21.79 16.57
C ALA A 200 0.73 -23.32 16.66
N PHE A 201 1.65 -24.12 16.09
CA PHE A 201 1.67 -25.58 16.28
C PHE A 201 2.49 -26.02 17.51
N GLY A 202 3.12 -25.07 18.19
CA GLY A 202 3.96 -25.34 19.36
C GLY A 202 3.19 -25.46 20.66
N SER A 203 3.96 -25.27 21.75
CA SER A 203 3.51 -25.18 23.13
C SER A 203 4.58 -24.48 23.96
N ASP A 204 4.18 -23.98 25.11
CA ASP A 204 5.08 -23.42 26.13
C ASP A 204 6.20 -24.40 26.48
N LYS A 205 7.42 -23.86 26.63
CA LYS A 205 8.60 -24.64 27.07
C LYS A 205 8.79 -24.61 28.58
N SER A 206 8.14 -23.68 29.26
CA SER A 206 8.16 -23.48 30.71
C SER A 206 6.82 -22.98 31.22
N GLY A 207 6.62 -22.97 32.54
CA GLY A 207 5.38 -22.48 33.17
C GLY A 207 4.29 -23.54 33.35
N PRO A 208 3.14 -23.16 33.93
CA PRO A 208 2.09 -24.11 34.36
C PRO A 208 1.42 -24.89 33.21
N LEU A 209 1.43 -24.36 31.99
CA LEU A 209 0.85 -25.00 30.80
C LEU A 209 1.92 -25.51 29.81
N LYS A 210 3.13 -25.75 30.31
CA LYS A 210 4.21 -26.38 29.54
C LYS A 210 3.72 -27.63 28.82
N GLY A 211 4.01 -27.72 27.52
CA GLY A 211 3.68 -28.88 26.70
C GLY A 211 2.21 -28.95 26.24
N VAL A 212 1.32 -28.08 26.72
CA VAL A 212 -0.06 -28.02 26.22
C VAL A 212 -0.08 -27.41 24.82
N PRO A 213 -0.56 -28.14 23.79
CA PRO A 213 -0.58 -27.64 22.41
C PRO A 213 -1.41 -26.36 22.27
N TYR A 214 -0.93 -25.44 21.44
CA TYR A 214 -1.71 -24.27 21.03
C TYR A 214 -2.75 -24.61 19.96
N ASP A 215 -3.56 -23.61 19.60
CA ASP A 215 -4.75 -23.79 18.78
C ASP A 215 -4.51 -24.02 17.29
N GLY A 216 -3.27 -23.91 16.80
CA GLY A 216 -2.91 -24.42 15.47
C GLY A 216 -3.05 -25.94 15.36
N ASN A 217 -3.11 -26.67 16.47
CA ASN A 217 -3.31 -28.12 16.48
C ASN A 217 -4.79 -28.54 16.50
N LEU A 218 -5.73 -27.58 16.59
CA LEU A 218 -7.16 -27.89 16.56
C LEU A 218 -7.60 -28.28 15.15
N THR A 219 -8.66 -29.07 15.10
CA THR A 219 -9.32 -29.51 13.88
C THR A 219 -10.73 -28.94 13.80
N LYS A 220 -11.34 -28.97 12.62
CA LYS A 220 -12.76 -28.64 12.44
C LYS A 220 -13.70 -29.37 13.43
N GLU A 221 -13.35 -30.61 13.81
CA GLU A 221 -14.16 -31.42 14.72
C GLU A 221 -14.16 -30.87 16.15
N ASP A 222 -13.05 -30.30 16.60
CA ASP A 222 -12.94 -29.67 17.93
C ASP A 222 -13.85 -28.42 18.06
N GLY A 223 -14.36 -27.91 16.93
CA GLY A 223 -15.23 -26.73 16.85
C GLY A 223 -16.72 -27.03 16.92
N LYS A 224 -17.12 -28.31 16.87
CA LYS A 224 -18.54 -28.68 16.86
C LYS A 224 -19.25 -28.17 18.11
N GLY A 225 -20.35 -27.42 17.91
CA GLY A 225 -21.11 -26.78 18.98
C GLY A 225 -20.45 -25.54 19.61
N LEU A 226 -19.28 -25.11 19.11
CA LEU A 226 -18.62 -23.87 19.52
C LEU A 226 -18.95 -22.74 18.52
N TRP A 227 -18.54 -21.51 18.85
CA TRP A 227 -18.81 -20.33 18.01
C TRP A 227 -18.21 -20.42 16.59
N TRP A 228 -17.21 -21.29 16.40
CA TRP A 228 -16.49 -21.52 15.15
C TRP A 228 -16.86 -22.85 14.49
N ASP A 229 -18.01 -23.45 14.83
CA ASP A 229 -18.52 -24.65 14.18
C ASP A 229 -18.57 -24.47 12.65
N GLY A 230 -18.02 -25.43 11.93
CA GLY A 230 -17.91 -25.42 10.47
C GLY A 230 -16.70 -24.69 9.90
N LEU A 231 -15.89 -24.01 10.72
CA LEU A 231 -14.60 -23.42 10.34
C LEU A 231 -13.47 -24.40 10.66
N ASP A 232 -12.55 -24.62 9.72
CA ASP A 232 -11.38 -25.47 9.94
C ASP A 232 -10.16 -24.59 10.27
N PRO A 233 -9.56 -24.66 11.47
CA PRO A 233 -8.35 -23.91 11.81
C PRO A 233 -7.19 -24.14 10.83
N ALA A 234 -7.14 -25.27 10.12
CA ALA A 234 -6.13 -25.53 9.10
C ALA A 234 -6.24 -24.57 7.88
N ASP A 235 -7.41 -23.98 7.63
CA ASP A 235 -7.59 -22.95 6.60
C ASP A 235 -6.97 -21.60 7.02
N LEU A 236 -6.81 -21.36 8.33
CA LEU A 236 -6.20 -20.14 8.89
C LEU A 236 -4.70 -20.32 9.17
N TYR A 237 -4.32 -21.43 9.82
CA TYR A 237 -2.97 -21.70 10.32
C TYR A 237 -2.13 -22.57 9.36
N GLY A 238 -2.77 -23.20 8.37
CA GLY A 238 -2.20 -24.26 7.55
C GLY A 238 -2.33 -25.63 8.18
N MET A 239 -2.00 -26.68 7.42
CA MET A 239 -1.86 -28.00 8.03
C MET A 239 -0.70 -28.02 9.03
N PRO A 240 -0.74 -28.89 10.05
CA PRO A 240 0.42 -29.18 10.88
C PRO A 240 1.65 -29.48 10.01
N PRO A 241 2.84 -28.94 10.32
CA PRO A 241 4.01 -29.05 9.44
C PRO A 241 4.34 -30.47 8.98
N ALA A 242 4.19 -31.46 9.88
CA ALA A 242 4.42 -32.87 9.58
C ALA A 242 3.41 -33.49 8.57
N LYS A 243 2.28 -32.83 8.32
CA LYS A 243 1.22 -33.29 7.39
C LYS A 243 1.24 -32.57 6.04
N ARG A 244 2.13 -31.61 5.84
CA ARG A 244 2.20 -30.83 4.59
C ARG A 244 2.88 -31.64 3.51
N THR A 245 2.13 -32.06 2.50
CA THR A 245 2.68 -32.73 1.31
C THR A 245 2.91 -31.72 0.18
N PRO A 246 3.77 -32.03 -0.82
CA PRO A 246 3.90 -31.20 -2.02
C PRO A 246 2.57 -30.94 -2.73
N GLU A 247 1.67 -31.91 -2.77
CA GLU A 247 0.34 -31.79 -3.39
C GLU A 247 -0.54 -30.80 -2.64
N TRP A 248 -0.55 -30.85 -1.30
CA TRP A 248 -1.28 -29.87 -0.49
C TRP A 248 -0.73 -28.46 -0.69
N ILE A 249 0.60 -28.29 -0.75
CA ILE A 249 1.22 -26.98 -1.02
C ILE A 249 0.82 -26.47 -2.41
N ALA A 250 0.75 -27.35 -3.42
CA ALA A 250 0.31 -26.98 -4.76
C ALA A 250 -1.16 -26.56 -4.77
N ASP A 251 -2.04 -27.28 -4.07
CA ASP A 251 -3.47 -26.94 -3.97
C ASP A 251 -3.71 -25.64 -3.18
N MET A 252 -2.94 -25.42 -2.11
CA MET A 252 -2.94 -24.16 -1.38
C MET A 252 -2.59 -22.98 -2.30
N LYS A 253 -1.52 -23.10 -3.11
CA LYS A 253 -1.15 -22.06 -4.08
C LYS A 253 -2.23 -21.84 -5.15
N LYS A 254 -2.89 -22.91 -5.61
CA LYS A 254 -4.02 -22.80 -6.54
C LYS A 254 -5.19 -22.04 -5.91
N THR A 255 -5.54 -22.38 -4.68
CA THR A 255 -6.59 -21.69 -3.91
C THR A 255 -6.23 -20.23 -3.67
N TRP A 256 -4.96 -19.94 -3.35
CA TRP A 256 -4.44 -18.59 -3.23
C TRP A 256 -4.63 -17.77 -4.52
N VAL A 257 -4.33 -18.35 -5.69
CA VAL A 257 -4.57 -17.68 -6.99
C VAL A 257 -6.05 -17.39 -7.19
N LEU A 258 -6.93 -18.37 -6.97
CA LEU A 258 -8.37 -18.18 -7.15
C LEU A 258 -8.92 -17.07 -6.25
N ARG A 259 -8.51 -17.07 -4.99
CA ARG A 259 -8.82 -16.06 -3.97
C ARG A 259 -8.35 -14.66 -4.38
N HIS A 260 -7.13 -14.53 -4.86
CA HIS A 260 -6.58 -13.22 -5.24
C HIS A 260 -7.10 -12.74 -6.60
N LYS A 261 -7.45 -13.65 -7.52
CA LYS A 261 -8.20 -13.30 -8.74
C LYS A 261 -9.60 -12.79 -8.39
N GLU A 262 -10.30 -13.43 -7.45
CA GLU A 262 -11.57 -12.91 -6.92
C GLU A 262 -11.37 -11.51 -6.34
N LEU A 263 -10.36 -11.30 -5.48
CA LEU A 263 -10.06 -9.99 -4.89
C LEU A 263 -9.90 -8.88 -5.95
N VAL A 264 -9.04 -9.08 -6.96
CA VAL A 264 -8.78 -8.00 -7.93
C VAL A 264 -9.95 -7.75 -8.89
N THR A 265 -10.77 -8.77 -9.16
CA THR A 265 -11.90 -8.66 -10.11
C THR A 265 -13.20 -8.22 -9.42
N LYS A 266 -13.59 -8.88 -8.33
CA LYS A 266 -14.83 -8.61 -7.57
C LYS A 266 -14.86 -7.19 -7.02
N TYR A 267 -13.74 -6.72 -6.49
CA TYR A 267 -13.65 -5.38 -5.92
C TYR A 267 -13.20 -4.33 -6.94
N ASP A 268 -12.96 -4.71 -8.21
CA ASP A 268 -12.57 -3.78 -9.28
C ASP A 268 -11.40 -2.87 -8.84
N VAL A 269 -10.31 -3.55 -8.48
CA VAL A 269 -9.10 -2.95 -7.90
C VAL A 269 -8.34 -2.17 -8.98
N ASP A 270 -7.89 -0.96 -8.64
CA ASP A 270 -7.05 -0.13 -9.50
C ASP A 270 -5.55 -0.42 -9.28
N MET A 271 -5.17 -0.88 -8.07
CA MET A 271 -3.79 -1.26 -7.77
C MET A 271 -3.68 -2.41 -6.76
N ILE A 272 -2.79 -3.37 -7.04
CA ILE A 272 -2.39 -4.38 -6.05
C ILE A 272 -0.95 -4.14 -5.61
N TRP A 273 -0.70 -4.24 -4.32
CA TRP A 273 0.63 -4.22 -3.74
C TRP A 273 0.92 -5.54 -3.04
N TYR A 274 2.11 -6.09 -3.25
CA TYR A 274 2.59 -7.30 -2.56
C TYR A 274 3.73 -6.97 -1.59
N ASP A 275 3.63 -7.49 -0.37
CA ASP A 275 4.80 -7.61 0.52
C ASP A 275 5.67 -8.81 0.12
N GLY A 276 6.80 -8.96 0.79
CA GLY A 276 7.79 -9.99 0.48
C GLY A 276 8.73 -9.54 -0.64
N TYR A 277 9.53 -10.48 -1.16
CA TYR A 277 10.47 -10.23 -2.25
C TYR A 277 10.10 -11.09 -3.45
N GLY A 278 9.95 -10.47 -4.62
CA GLY A 278 9.44 -11.13 -5.82
C GLY A 278 7.92 -11.34 -5.81
N PHE A 279 7.40 -11.97 -6.86
CA PHE A 279 5.98 -12.31 -6.92
C PHE A 279 5.64 -13.38 -5.86
N PRO A 280 4.50 -13.25 -5.14
CA PRO A 280 4.03 -14.29 -4.22
C PRO A 280 3.99 -15.67 -4.90
N TYR A 281 4.78 -16.60 -4.36
CA TYR A 281 4.94 -17.96 -4.88
C TYR A 281 5.46 -18.06 -6.34
N GLY A 282 5.98 -16.98 -6.93
CA GLY A 282 6.46 -16.92 -8.31
C GLY A 282 5.32 -16.68 -9.32
N GLU A 283 5.15 -17.62 -10.26
CA GLU A 283 4.12 -17.55 -11.30
C GLU A 283 2.69 -17.35 -10.79
N PRO A 284 2.24 -17.93 -9.65
CA PRO A 284 0.95 -17.61 -9.03
C PRO A 284 0.70 -16.10 -8.83
N GLY A 285 1.65 -15.37 -8.23
CA GLY A 285 1.53 -13.93 -8.01
C GLY A 285 1.50 -13.15 -9.31
N LYS A 286 2.32 -13.55 -10.30
CA LYS A 286 2.33 -12.97 -11.64
C LYS A 286 1.00 -13.18 -12.37
N GLU A 287 0.39 -14.35 -12.21
CA GLU A 287 -0.91 -14.69 -12.79
C GLU A 287 -2.07 -13.81 -12.26
N VAL A 288 -1.99 -13.41 -10.98
CA VAL A 288 -2.94 -12.43 -10.42
C VAL A 288 -2.72 -11.05 -11.03
N CYS A 289 -1.47 -10.58 -11.17
CA CYS A 289 -1.18 -9.31 -11.86
C CYS A 289 -1.67 -9.32 -13.31
N ARG A 290 -1.48 -10.43 -14.03
CA ARG A 290 -2.02 -10.64 -15.38
C ARG A 290 -3.54 -10.50 -15.40
N THR A 291 -4.22 -11.14 -14.45
CA THR A 291 -5.69 -11.05 -14.31
C THR A 291 -6.16 -9.62 -14.05
N LEU A 292 -5.48 -8.90 -13.16
CA LEU A 292 -5.75 -7.48 -12.88
C LEU A 292 -5.59 -6.61 -14.14
N PHE A 293 -4.48 -6.79 -14.86
CA PHE A 293 -4.17 -6.01 -16.07
C PHE A 293 -5.16 -6.30 -17.20
N GLU A 294 -5.48 -7.57 -17.42
CA GLU A 294 -6.45 -7.98 -18.43
C GLU A 294 -7.86 -7.46 -18.10
N ASN A 295 -8.29 -7.53 -16.84
CA ASN A 295 -9.57 -6.96 -16.40
C ASN A 295 -9.61 -5.44 -16.66
N SER A 296 -8.52 -4.74 -16.36
CA SER A 296 -8.39 -3.30 -16.63
C SER A 296 -8.44 -2.98 -18.12
N LEU A 297 -7.75 -3.77 -18.95
CA LEU A 297 -7.77 -3.63 -20.41
C LEU A 297 -9.17 -3.81 -20.99
N LYS A 298 -9.86 -4.90 -20.61
CA LYS A 298 -11.22 -5.21 -21.07
C LYS A 298 -12.20 -4.09 -20.70
N LYS A 299 -12.05 -3.52 -19.51
CA LYS A 299 -12.93 -2.47 -19.00
C LYS A 299 -12.67 -1.09 -19.63
N ASN A 300 -11.41 -0.73 -19.83
CA ASN A 300 -11.03 0.65 -20.16
C ASN A 300 -10.48 0.83 -21.58
N GLY A 301 -10.31 -0.26 -22.35
CA GLY A 301 -9.63 -0.26 -23.65
C GLY A 301 -8.11 -0.06 -23.56
N LYS A 302 -7.58 0.13 -22.36
CA LYS A 302 -6.15 0.24 -22.02
C LYS A 302 -5.91 -0.22 -20.58
N ILE A 303 -4.71 -0.65 -20.27
CA ILE A 303 -4.37 -1.07 -18.91
C ILE A 303 -4.22 0.20 -18.04
N MET A 304 -5.16 0.37 -17.13
CA MET A 304 -5.15 1.46 -16.13
C MET A 304 -4.80 0.95 -14.73
N ALA A 305 -4.57 -0.36 -14.57
CA ALA A 305 -4.22 -0.94 -13.29
C ALA A 305 -2.72 -0.82 -13.01
N VAL A 306 -2.35 -0.85 -11.74
CA VAL A 306 -0.96 -0.82 -11.28
C VAL A 306 -0.69 -2.04 -10.40
N ALA A 307 0.48 -2.65 -10.56
CA ALA A 307 1.01 -3.61 -9.60
C ALA A 307 2.28 -3.04 -8.97
N ALA A 308 2.49 -3.27 -7.68
CA ALA A 308 3.61 -2.74 -6.92
C ALA A 308 4.15 -3.76 -5.91
N GLY A 309 5.42 -3.63 -5.55
CA GLY A 309 6.06 -4.46 -4.52
C GLY A 309 7.58 -4.41 -4.59
N LYS A 310 8.25 -5.24 -3.78
CA LYS A 310 9.72 -5.40 -3.83
C LYS A 310 10.10 -6.42 -4.91
N ILE A 311 9.69 -6.11 -6.15
CA ILE A 311 9.85 -6.91 -7.36
C ILE A 311 10.66 -6.05 -8.34
N SER A 312 11.95 -6.37 -8.51
CA SER A 312 12.90 -5.52 -9.26
C SER A 312 13.13 -5.96 -10.69
N GLU A 313 12.75 -7.20 -11.00
CA GLU A 313 13.01 -7.88 -12.26
C GLU A 313 11.99 -7.57 -13.36
N ASP A 314 10.86 -6.95 -13.03
CA ASP A 314 9.75 -6.70 -13.95
C ASP A 314 9.41 -5.21 -14.02
N ASP A 315 9.49 -4.63 -15.22
CA ASP A 315 9.35 -3.21 -15.44
C ASP A 315 7.92 -2.67 -15.45
N ALA A 316 6.93 -3.54 -15.51
CA ALA A 316 5.53 -3.15 -15.35
C ALA A 316 5.12 -3.04 -13.87
N ILE A 317 6.01 -3.40 -12.95
CA ILE A 317 5.78 -3.32 -11.51
C ILE A 317 6.42 -2.06 -10.95
N VAL A 318 5.66 -1.31 -10.15
CA VAL A 318 6.18 -0.18 -9.39
C VAL A 318 7.08 -0.72 -8.28
N LYS A 319 8.33 -0.24 -8.27
CA LYS A 319 9.28 -0.51 -7.18
C LYS A 319 8.81 0.12 -5.87
N ASP A 320 8.79 -0.69 -4.82
CA ASP A 320 8.55 -0.28 -3.45
C ASP A 320 9.84 -0.09 -2.64
N ILE A 321 9.93 1.03 -1.91
CA ILE A 321 10.99 1.31 -0.95
C ILE A 321 10.36 1.45 0.44
N GLU A 322 10.57 0.44 1.28
CA GLU A 322 10.01 0.35 2.62
C GLU A 322 10.76 1.28 3.56
N CYS A 323 10.01 2.09 4.32
CA CYS A 323 10.54 3.01 5.31
C CYS A 323 11.70 3.84 4.76
N GLY A 324 11.57 4.33 3.52
CA GLY A 324 12.71 4.94 2.83
C GLY A 324 12.38 5.74 1.58
N THR A 325 13.44 6.19 0.93
CA THR A 325 13.49 7.01 -0.28
C THR A 325 14.62 6.52 -1.18
N SER A 326 14.50 6.74 -2.49
CA SER A 326 15.59 6.43 -3.41
C SER A 326 16.77 7.39 -3.23
N ASN A 327 17.97 6.93 -3.57
CA ASN A 327 19.17 7.74 -3.48
C ASN A 327 19.25 8.80 -4.60
N ASP A 328 18.62 8.56 -5.74
CA ASP A 328 18.65 9.45 -6.91
C ASP A 328 17.27 9.52 -7.61
N ILE A 329 17.17 10.32 -8.67
CA ILE A 329 16.02 10.37 -9.55
C ILE A 329 15.91 9.05 -10.31
N ASN A 330 14.77 8.37 -10.15
CA ASN A 330 14.48 7.18 -10.94
C ASN A 330 13.77 7.55 -12.26
N PRO A 331 14.15 6.92 -13.39
CA PRO A 331 13.50 7.17 -14.68
C PRO A 331 12.05 6.66 -14.71
N LYS A 332 11.77 5.60 -13.92
CA LYS A 332 10.44 5.02 -13.76
C LYS A 332 9.82 5.46 -12.42
N PRO A 333 8.48 5.54 -12.33
CA PRO A 333 7.83 5.82 -11.07
C PRO A 333 8.12 4.70 -10.06
N TRP A 334 8.24 5.09 -8.80
CA TRP A 334 8.43 4.20 -7.64
C TRP A 334 7.59 4.75 -6.48
N GLN A 335 7.55 4.04 -5.36
CA GLN A 335 6.94 4.58 -4.14
C GLN A 335 7.81 4.35 -2.92
N GLY A 336 7.81 5.34 -2.03
CA GLY A 336 8.30 5.20 -0.66
C GLY A 336 7.13 5.03 0.28
N ILE A 337 7.14 3.98 1.10
CA ILE A 337 6.11 3.77 2.12
C ILE A 337 6.68 4.13 3.49
N ILE A 338 5.94 4.93 4.26
CA ILE A 338 6.25 5.25 5.66
C ILE A 338 5.01 5.05 6.54
N THR A 339 5.19 4.95 7.85
CA THR A 339 4.12 4.88 8.85
C THR A 339 4.32 5.91 9.95
N THR A 340 3.30 6.21 10.75
CA THR A 340 3.39 7.25 11.77
C THR A 340 4.13 6.78 13.03
N SER A 341 3.99 5.52 13.42
CA SER A 341 4.67 4.90 14.58
C SER A 341 5.84 3.99 14.20
N SER A 342 6.42 3.29 15.17
CA SER A 342 7.50 2.31 14.95
C SER A 342 7.03 0.98 14.32
N GLY A 343 5.82 0.92 13.76
CA GLY A 343 5.45 -0.09 12.78
C GLY A 343 4.04 0.10 12.21
N TRP A 344 3.51 -0.91 11.51
CA TRP A 344 2.37 -0.72 10.61
C TRP A 344 0.96 -0.76 11.24
N PHE A 345 0.80 -1.44 12.37
CA PHE A 345 -0.46 -1.47 13.13
C PHE A 345 -0.36 -0.56 14.35
N TYR A 346 -1.47 0.11 14.69
CA TYR A 346 -1.61 0.84 15.94
C TYR A 346 -1.34 -0.10 17.12
N LYS A 347 -0.46 0.35 18.02
CA LYS A 347 -0.21 -0.24 19.33
C LYS A 347 0.15 0.86 20.33
N LYS A 348 -0.38 0.78 21.55
CA LYS A 348 -0.10 1.73 22.65
C LYS A 348 1.35 1.68 23.12
N ASP A 349 2.02 0.55 22.94
CA ASP A 349 3.43 0.34 23.28
C ASP A 349 4.41 0.82 22.19
N ARG A 350 3.91 1.44 21.11
CA ARG A 350 4.74 1.97 20.03
C ARG A 350 4.92 3.47 20.12
N GLU A 351 6.17 3.89 19.92
CA GLU A 351 6.53 5.28 19.81
C GLU A 351 6.14 5.83 18.43
N MET A 352 5.66 7.08 18.40
CA MET A 352 5.56 7.85 17.17
C MET A 352 6.95 8.13 16.63
N VAL A 353 7.22 7.80 15.37
CA VAL A 353 8.52 8.04 14.72
C VAL A 353 8.44 9.11 13.64
N HIS A 354 7.23 9.46 13.20
CA HIS A 354 6.98 10.58 12.30
C HIS A 354 6.06 11.63 12.92
N ASN A 355 6.25 12.88 12.47
CA ASN A 355 5.34 13.99 12.71
C ASN A 355 5.16 14.78 11.39
N ALA A 356 4.41 15.87 11.41
CA ALA A 356 4.15 16.66 10.21
C ALA A 356 5.45 17.13 9.52
N ARG A 357 6.49 17.50 10.29
CA ARG A 357 7.81 17.87 9.75
C ARG A 357 8.37 16.76 8.88
N THR A 358 8.50 15.56 9.44
CA THR A 358 9.23 14.47 8.78
C THR A 358 8.44 13.92 7.60
N ILE A 359 7.10 13.89 7.66
CA ILE A 359 6.26 13.48 6.53
C ILE A 359 6.38 14.49 5.37
N ILE A 360 6.35 15.80 5.66
CA ILE A 360 6.50 16.84 4.63
C ILE A 360 7.91 16.80 4.02
N GLU A 361 8.95 16.63 4.85
CA GLU A 361 10.34 16.44 4.40
C GLU A 361 10.46 15.23 3.46
N MET A 362 9.92 14.07 3.87
CA MET A 362 9.90 12.84 3.07
C MET A 362 9.14 13.05 1.76
N MET A 363 7.97 13.70 1.78
CA MET A 363 7.19 13.98 0.57
C MET A 363 7.97 14.85 -0.42
N ALA A 364 8.62 15.93 0.04
CA ALA A 364 9.42 16.78 -0.85
C ALA A 364 10.59 16.00 -1.49
N ASP A 365 11.26 15.15 -0.72
CA ASP A 365 12.37 14.31 -1.22
C ASP A 365 11.88 13.25 -2.22
N VAL A 366 10.87 12.46 -1.86
CA VAL A 366 10.29 11.41 -2.72
C VAL A 366 9.77 11.99 -4.04
N ASN A 367 9.02 13.09 -3.99
CA ASN A 367 8.46 13.72 -5.19
C ASN A 367 9.56 14.24 -6.14
N SER A 368 10.64 14.82 -5.59
CA SER A 368 11.77 15.33 -6.38
C SER A 368 12.54 14.23 -7.12
N LYS A 369 12.37 12.97 -6.71
CA LYS A 369 13.05 11.79 -7.23
C LYS A 369 12.14 10.86 -8.05
N ASN A 370 10.98 11.36 -8.49
CA ASN A 370 9.97 10.65 -9.28
C ASN A 370 9.11 9.63 -8.50
N GLY A 371 9.12 9.69 -7.18
CA GLY A 371 8.35 8.78 -6.35
C GLY A 371 6.93 9.28 -6.03
N ASN A 372 6.11 8.37 -5.53
CA ASN A 372 4.91 8.66 -4.74
C ASN A 372 5.19 8.35 -3.26
N LEU A 373 4.78 9.23 -2.35
CA LEU A 373 4.77 8.92 -0.92
C LEU A 373 3.46 8.21 -0.58
N LEU A 374 3.54 6.99 -0.05
CA LEU A 374 2.41 6.25 0.49
C LEU A 374 2.50 6.26 2.01
N LEU A 375 1.60 7.00 2.65
CA LEU A 375 1.57 7.12 4.12
C LEU A 375 0.61 6.09 4.70
N ASN A 376 1.13 5.17 5.51
CA ASN A 376 0.30 4.31 6.34
C ASN A 376 -0.32 5.13 7.49
N VAL A 377 -1.60 4.90 7.75
CA VAL A 377 -2.37 5.49 8.84
C VAL A 377 -2.90 4.39 9.74
N GLU A 378 -2.65 4.51 11.03
CA GLU A 378 -2.81 3.46 12.04
C GLU A 378 -4.13 3.62 12.81
N LEU A 379 -5.20 3.03 12.28
CA LEU A 379 -6.49 3.04 12.99
C LEU A 379 -6.43 2.26 14.31
N LEU A 380 -7.16 2.76 15.31
CA LEU A 380 -7.47 2.04 16.54
C LEU A 380 -8.23 0.72 16.23
N PRO A 381 -8.23 -0.28 17.13
CA PRO A 381 -8.98 -1.54 16.94
C PRO A 381 -10.44 -1.39 16.50
N ASN A 382 -11.11 -0.34 16.98
CA ASN A 382 -12.51 -0.06 16.67
C ASN A 382 -12.71 0.65 15.32
N GLY A 383 -11.65 1.02 14.60
CA GLY A 383 -11.71 1.68 13.28
C GLY A 383 -11.71 3.21 13.30
N SER A 384 -11.48 3.84 14.45
CA SER A 384 -11.32 5.31 14.55
C SER A 384 -9.84 5.73 14.56
N LEU A 385 -9.57 7.00 14.25
CA LEU A 385 -8.23 7.59 14.35
C LEU A 385 -7.92 7.99 15.79
N SER A 386 -6.65 7.84 16.19
CA SER A 386 -6.16 8.45 17.42
C SER A 386 -6.07 9.98 17.29
N SER A 387 -6.12 10.70 18.42
CA SER A 387 -5.96 12.17 18.42
C SER A 387 -4.61 12.61 17.88
N ASP A 388 -3.56 11.87 18.23
CA ASP A 388 -2.17 12.20 17.90
C ASP A 388 -1.94 12.05 16.40
N GLU A 389 -2.45 10.97 15.82
CA GLU A 389 -2.38 10.74 14.39
C GLU A 389 -3.22 11.74 13.61
N LYS A 390 -4.42 12.06 14.10
CA LYS A 390 -5.25 13.09 13.47
C LYS A 390 -4.53 14.45 13.43
N ALA A 391 -3.89 14.86 14.52
CA ALA A 391 -3.16 16.13 14.57
C ALA A 391 -2.02 16.19 13.53
N ILE A 392 -1.25 15.10 13.40
CA ILE A 392 -0.18 14.99 12.38
C ILE A 392 -0.76 15.10 10.97
N LEU A 393 -1.84 14.34 10.69
CA LEU A 393 -2.47 14.31 9.37
C LEU A 393 -3.12 15.66 8.99
N ASP A 394 -3.73 16.37 9.94
CA ASP A 394 -4.31 17.69 9.73
C ASP A 394 -3.23 18.70 9.30
N GLU A 395 -2.07 18.70 9.95
CA GLU A 395 -0.93 19.57 9.60
C GLU A 395 -0.34 19.22 8.22
N VAL A 396 -0.19 17.92 7.93
CA VAL A 396 0.27 17.45 6.61
C VAL A 396 -0.72 17.87 5.52
N GLY A 397 -2.02 17.66 5.72
CA GLY A 397 -3.06 18.03 4.77
C GLY A 397 -3.11 19.54 4.52
N ALA A 398 -2.98 20.34 5.56
CA ALA A 398 -2.91 21.80 5.44
C ALA A 398 -1.72 22.24 4.56
N TRP A 399 -0.57 21.57 4.68
CA TRP A 399 0.59 21.82 3.83
C TRP A 399 0.38 21.33 2.39
N VAL A 400 -0.09 20.10 2.21
CA VAL A 400 -0.31 19.49 0.89
C VAL A 400 -1.28 20.33 0.06
N ASN A 401 -2.41 20.75 0.64
CA ASN A 401 -3.41 21.53 -0.06
C ASN A 401 -2.88 22.88 -0.56
N LYS A 402 -2.11 23.60 0.28
CA LYS A 402 -1.49 24.88 -0.09
C LYS A 402 -0.44 24.76 -1.18
N ASN A 403 0.25 23.61 -1.27
CA ASN A 403 1.37 23.40 -2.17
C ASN A 403 1.04 22.42 -3.33
N SER A 404 -0.23 22.09 -3.51
CA SER A 404 -0.72 21.08 -4.46
C SER A 404 -0.23 21.26 -5.90
N ALA A 405 -0.02 22.51 -6.36
CA ALA A 405 0.50 22.82 -7.69
C ALA A 405 1.96 22.35 -7.91
N ALA A 406 2.76 22.30 -6.84
CA ALA A 406 4.13 21.82 -6.85
C ALA A 406 4.25 20.30 -6.63
N ILE A 407 3.19 19.68 -6.10
CA ILE A 407 3.12 18.26 -5.77
C ILE A 407 2.54 17.48 -6.95
N TYR A 408 1.26 17.67 -7.30
CA TYR A 408 0.56 16.79 -8.22
C TYR A 408 0.90 17.03 -9.69
N ALA A 409 1.00 15.94 -10.46
CA ALA A 409 1.46 15.94 -11.85
C ALA A 409 2.82 16.62 -12.07
N SER A 410 3.59 16.81 -10.99
CA SER A 410 4.95 17.32 -11.09
C SER A 410 5.90 16.21 -11.57
N LYS A 411 7.05 16.62 -12.08
CA LYS A 411 8.16 15.74 -12.47
C LYS A 411 9.43 16.19 -11.76
N PRO A 412 10.43 15.31 -11.58
CA PRO A 412 11.78 15.74 -11.24
C PRO A 412 12.27 16.84 -12.17
N TRP A 413 13.13 17.72 -11.66
CA TRP A 413 13.96 18.54 -12.54
C TRP A 413 15.20 17.74 -13.01
N LYS A 414 16.22 18.41 -13.56
CA LYS A 414 17.50 17.81 -13.96
C LYS A 414 18.29 17.25 -12.77
N VAL A 415 18.10 17.85 -11.59
CA VAL A 415 18.60 17.39 -10.29
C VAL A 415 17.48 17.48 -9.26
N TYR A 416 17.53 16.62 -8.22
CA TYR A 416 16.47 16.56 -7.23
C TYR A 416 16.54 17.66 -6.17
N GLY A 417 17.72 18.29 -5.99
CA GLY A 417 17.91 19.33 -4.99
C GLY A 417 19.25 20.07 -5.10
N ASP A 418 19.44 21.04 -4.21
CA ASP A 418 20.65 21.86 -4.07
C ASP A 418 20.96 22.05 -2.58
N ASN A 419 22.19 22.45 -2.25
CA ASN A 419 22.71 22.55 -0.88
C ASN A 419 22.50 21.26 -0.06
N LEU A 420 22.54 20.11 -0.74
CA LEU A 420 22.35 18.81 -0.10
C LEU A 420 23.35 18.62 1.04
N ASN A 421 22.83 18.20 2.19
CA ASN A 421 23.57 17.99 3.43
C ASN A 421 24.26 19.27 3.96
N SER A 422 23.72 20.48 3.70
CA SER A 422 24.36 21.74 4.11
C SER A 422 24.53 21.88 5.62
N ILE A 423 23.65 21.26 6.41
CA ILE A 423 23.81 21.22 7.87
C ILE A 423 25.06 20.43 8.27
N LEU A 424 25.34 19.31 7.58
CA LEU A 424 26.52 18.49 7.83
C LEU A 424 27.81 19.19 7.38
N LYS A 425 27.74 20.02 6.34
CA LYS A 425 28.87 20.81 5.83
C LYS A 425 29.21 22.00 6.75
N ARG A 426 28.21 22.58 7.42
CA ARG A 426 28.38 23.77 8.29
C ARG A 426 28.67 23.42 9.75
N ALA A 427 28.26 22.25 10.20
CA ALA A 427 28.52 21.81 11.55
C ALA A 427 29.97 21.32 11.67
N THR A 428 30.85 22.23 12.09
CA THR A 428 32.27 21.95 12.39
C THR A 428 32.48 20.95 13.53
N ASN A 429 31.41 20.58 14.27
CA ASN A 429 31.41 19.71 15.45
C ASN A 429 30.28 18.65 15.41
N ILE A 430 30.04 17.98 14.27
CA ILE A 430 29.31 16.71 14.31
C ILE A 430 30.33 15.65 14.72
N ALA A 431 30.08 14.93 15.81
CA ALA A 431 30.93 13.82 16.21
C ALA A 431 31.07 12.84 15.02
N ASN A 432 32.29 12.39 14.73
CA ASN A 432 32.57 11.52 13.57
C ASN A 432 31.61 10.31 13.46
N ALA A 433 31.11 9.81 14.60
CA ALA A 433 30.14 8.72 14.67
C ALA A 433 28.76 9.06 14.06
N ASP A 434 28.25 10.27 14.27
CA ASP A 434 26.94 10.69 13.72
C ASP A 434 27.02 10.92 12.21
N LEU A 435 28.16 11.43 11.73
CA LEU A 435 28.42 11.60 10.30
C LEU A 435 28.63 10.25 9.59
N GLU A 436 29.33 9.31 10.22
CA GLU A 436 29.47 7.92 9.75
C GLU A 436 28.13 7.18 9.71
N ALA A 437 27.29 7.32 10.75
CA ALA A 437 25.97 6.69 10.81
C ALA A 437 25.04 7.22 9.72
N LEU A 438 25.03 8.54 9.48
CA LEU A 438 24.25 9.15 8.39
C LEU A 438 24.76 8.76 6.99
N LYS A 439 26.08 8.61 6.81
CA LYS A 439 26.67 8.12 5.55
C LYS A 439 26.35 6.65 5.30
N LYS A 440 26.42 5.78 6.31
CA LYS A 440 26.04 4.36 6.21
C LYS A 440 24.55 4.17 5.94
N GLN A 441 23.70 5.03 6.51
CA GLN A 441 22.26 5.01 6.25
C GLN A 441 21.92 5.39 4.80
N ALA A 442 22.82 6.07 4.08
CA ALA A 442 22.66 6.38 2.66
C ALA A 442 23.00 5.22 1.71
N GLU A 443 23.64 4.14 2.18
CA GLU A 443 24.04 3.00 1.32
C GLU A 443 22.86 2.04 1.04
N SER A 444 21.86 1.97 1.94
CA SER A 444 20.64 1.18 1.75
C SER A 444 19.46 2.10 1.43
N GLU A 445 18.72 1.82 0.35
CA GLU A 445 17.46 2.53 0.06
C GLU A 445 16.32 2.09 1.00
N GLN A 446 16.33 0.83 1.42
CA GLN A 446 15.36 0.30 2.37
C GLN A 446 15.72 0.80 3.78
N PHE A 447 14.73 1.28 4.53
CA PHE A 447 14.86 1.78 5.91
C PHE A 447 15.74 3.03 6.10
N ASN A 448 15.90 3.87 5.06
CA ASN A 448 16.63 5.14 5.15
C ASN A 448 15.74 6.38 5.43
N GLN A 449 14.48 6.19 5.86
CA GLN A 449 13.57 7.29 6.17
C GLN A 449 14.11 8.22 7.25
N ARG A 450 13.73 9.49 7.12
CA ARG A 450 13.95 10.48 8.18
C ARG A 450 12.82 10.43 9.20
N THR A 451 13.20 10.34 10.47
CA THR A 451 12.27 10.27 11.60
C THR A 451 12.39 11.50 12.48
N ILE A 452 11.59 11.59 13.55
CA ILE A 452 11.71 12.67 14.54
C ILE A 452 13.11 12.75 15.17
N LYS A 453 13.85 11.63 15.18
CA LYS A 453 15.22 11.51 15.68
C LYS A 453 16.26 12.02 14.67
N SER A 454 15.88 12.21 13.39
CA SER A 454 16.79 12.75 12.38
C SER A 454 17.01 14.26 12.57
N PRO A 455 18.27 14.75 12.45
CA PRO A 455 18.58 16.17 12.57
C PRO A 455 17.85 16.96 11.49
N PRO A 456 17.32 18.17 11.78
CA PRO A 456 16.67 19.00 10.77
C PRO A 456 17.56 19.24 9.54
N TYR A 457 16.94 19.39 8.37
CA TYR A 457 17.69 19.84 7.19
C TYR A 457 18.30 21.22 7.41
N GLY A 458 19.34 21.53 6.64
CA GLY A 458 19.83 22.91 6.58
C GLY A 458 18.75 23.85 6.03
N ASN A 459 18.70 25.07 6.55
CA ASN A 459 17.69 26.07 6.20
C ASN A 459 17.73 26.60 4.76
N ASP A 460 18.76 26.21 4.02
CA ASP A 460 19.06 26.51 2.62
C ASP A 460 19.08 25.25 1.74
N GLU A 461 18.83 24.07 2.31
CA GLU A 461 18.72 22.83 1.57
C GLU A 461 17.35 22.75 0.89
N VAL A 462 17.36 22.43 -0.40
CA VAL A 462 16.15 22.46 -1.22
C VAL A 462 15.89 21.16 -1.97
N ARG A 463 14.63 20.97 -2.36
CA ARG A 463 14.20 19.99 -3.37
C ARG A 463 13.52 20.68 -4.55
N PHE A 464 13.58 20.04 -5.71
CA PHE A 464 13.02 20.58 -6.95
C PHE A 464 11.95 19.65 -7.53
N THR A 465 10.87 20.26 -7.99
CA THR A 465 9.94 19.63 -8.94
C THR A 465 9.62 20.59 -10.07
N THR A 466 9.09 20.07 -11.17
CA THR A 466 8.67 20.86 -12.32
C THR A 466 7.24 20.52 -12.71
N LYS A 467 6.49 21.49 -13.22
CA LYS A 467 5.19 21.27 -13.86
C LYS A 467 4.98 22.30 -14.96
N ALA A 468 4.71 21.85 -16.17
CA ALA A 468 4.74 22.70 -17.36
C ALA A 468 6.08 23.49 -17.41
N ASN A 469 6.04 24.81 -17.62
CA ASN A 469 7.24 25.66 -17.67
C ASN A 469 7.57 26.35 -16.33
N VAL A 470 7.23 25.70 -15.22
CA VAL A 470 7.45 26.21 -13.86
C VAL A 470 8.35 25.25 -13.09
N LEU A 471 9.40 25.80 -12.49
CA LEU A 471 10.21 25.13 -11.49
C LEU A 471 9.65 25.47 -10.11
N TYR A 472 9.49 24.48 -9.24
CA TYR A 472 9.15 24.66 -7.84
C TYR A 472 10.35 24.34 -6.96
N VAL A 473 10.60 25.22 -5.99
CA VAL A 473 11.70 25.08 -5.03
C VAL A 473 11.10 24.88 -3.65
N PHE A 474 11.36 23.71 -3.05
CA PHE A 474 10.97 23.37 -1.69
C PHE A 474 12.16 23.66 -0.77
N VAL A 475 12.11 24.75 -0.01
CA VAL A 475 13.12 25.06 1.01
C VAL A 475 12.75 24.32 2.29
N LEU A 476 13.59 23.37 2.69
CA LEU A 476 13.39 22.51 3.86
C LEU A 476 13.89 23.20 5.12
N ASN A 477 13.19 23.00 6.25
CA ASN A 477 13.50 23.65 7.54
C ASN A 477 13.80 25.17 7.41
N PRO A 478 12.92 25.95 6.74
CA PRO A 478 13.25 27.31 6.33
C PRO A 478 13.37 28.27 7.53
N THR A 479 14.38 29.14 7.50
CA THR A 479 14.48 30.34 8.36
C THR A 479 14.28 31.61 7.52
N GLU A 480 13.98 32.74 8.16
CA GLU A 480 14.04 34.01 7.42
C GLU A 480 15.49 34.28 6.99
N GLY A 481 15.69 34.74 5.77
CA GLY A 481 17.01 35.12 5.28
C GLY A 481 17.16 34.92 3.78
N GLU A 482 18.29 35.38 3.26
CA GLU A 482 18.68 35.06 1.89
C GLU A 482 19.23 33.63 1.81
N ILE A 483 18.85 32.89 0.78
CA ILE A 483 19.48 31.62 0.42
C ILE A 483 20.10 31.72 -0.98
N ALA A 484 21.10 30.90 -1.24
CA ALA A 484 21.84 30.84 -2.49
C ALA A 484 21.74 29.43 -3.10
N LEU A 485 21.36 29.34 -4.38
CA LEU A 485 21.20 28.09 -5.13
C LEU A 485 22.15 28.09 -6.35
N PRO A 486 23.35 27.50 -6.22
CA PRO A 486 24.31 27.39 -7.32
C PRO A 486 23.76 26.67 -8.56
N THR A 487 22.90 25.66 -8.38
CA THR A 487 22.29 24.91 -9.51
C THR A 487 21.42 25.79 -10.41
N LEU A 488 21.04 26.99 -9.95
CA LEU A 488 20.22 27.94 -10.70
C LEU A 488 21.01 29.16 -11.23
N GLY A 489 22.35 29.14 -11.17
CA GLY A 489 23.21 30.12 -11.85
C GLY A 489 23.23 29.93 -13.37
N LEU A 490 23.35 31.02 -14.14
CA LEU A 490 23.28 31.00 -15.61
C LEU A 490 24.37 30.14 -16.28
N LYS A 491 25.53 29.98 -15.63
CA LYS A 491 26.65 29.13 -16.08
C LYS A 491 26.77 27.82 -15.31
N SER A 492 25.77 27.45 -14.51
CA SER A 492 25.76 26.17 -13.82
C SER A 492 25.64 24.99 -14.81
N ASN A 493 26.04 23.79 -14.37
CA ASN A 493 25.94 22.56 -15.17
C ASN A 493 24.50 22.23 -15.61
N GLN A 494 23.50 22.78 -14.92
CA GLN A 494 22.10 22.55 -15.24
C GLN A 494 21.56 23.51 -16.32
N SER A 495 22.36 24.50 -16.73
CA SER A 495 22.03 25.50 -17.76
C SER A 495 20.59 26.03 -17.65
N PRO A 496 20.21 26.61 -16.51
CA PRO A 496 18.88 27.20 -16.33
C PRO A 496 18.74 28.47 -17.18
N ASN A 497 17.50 28.75 -17.60
CA ASN A 497 17.16 29.99 -18.28
C ASN A 497 17.13 31.19 -17.32
N LYS A 498 17.03 32.41 -17.89
CA LYS A 498 16.90 33.64 -17.11
C LYS A 498 15.56 33.69 -16.38
N ILE A 499 15.62 33.70 -15.06
CA ILE A 499 14.45 33.74 -14.18
C ILE A 499 13.70 35.06 -14.36
N LYS A 500 12.38 34.94 -14.53
CA LYS A 500 11.46 36.07 -14.73
C LYS A 500 10.76 36.48 -13.45
N SER A 501 10.45 35.53 -12.57
CA SER A 501 9.82 35.82 -11.28
C SER A 501 9.95 34.68 -10.30
N ILE A 502 10.04 35.03 -9.01
CA ILE A 502 9.85 34.11 -7.88
C ILE A 502 8.62 34.55 -7.09
N LYS A 503 7.76 33.61 -6.74
CA LYS A 503 6.59 33.86 -5.88
C LYS A 503 6.45 32.79 -4.80
N THR A 504 5.92 33.16 -3.65
CA THR A 504 5.37 32.20 -2.69
C THR A 504 4.06 31.59 -3.23
N MET A 505 3.61 30.48 -2.65
CA MET A 505 2.38 29.81 -3.11
C MET A 505 1.09 30.63 -2.88
N ASP A 506 1.10 31.65 -2.03
CA ASP A 506 0.02 32.65 -1.90
C ASP A 506 0.17 33.85 -2.86
N GLY A 507 1.10 33.77 -3.81
CA GLY A 507 1.26 34.71 -4.92
C GLY A 507 2.11 35.95 -4.61
N LYS A 508 2.68 36.08 -3.41
CA LYS A 508 3.54 37.22 -3.07
C LYS A 508 4.86 37.13 -3.84
N LYS A 509 5.25 38.24 -4.46
CA LYS A 509 6.53 38.36 -5.18
C LYS A 509 7.69 38.29 -4.20
N VAL A 510 8.74 37.58 -4.59
CA VAL A 510 9.99 37.46 -3.84
C VAL A 510 11.11 38.10 -4.66
N ALA A 511 11.86 39.00 -4.04
CA ALA A 511 13.03 39.59 -4.66
C ALA A 511 14.13 38.53 -4.83
N PHE A 512 14.77 38.54 -6.00
CA PHE A 512 15.81 37.59 -6.34
C PHE A 512 16.89 38.25 -7.20
N ASN A 513 18.08 37.67 -7.20
CA ASN A 513 19.18 38.02 -8.08
C ASN A 513 19.77 36.74 -8.68
N GLN A 514 19.88 36.68 -10.00
CA GLN A 514 20.47 35.54 -10.70
C GLN A 514 21.77 36.00 -11.36
N THR A 515 22.89 35.43 -10.93
CA THR A 515 24.21 35.65 -11.52
C THR A 515 24.62 34.44 -12.37
N ASP A 516 25.83 34.48 -12.91
CA ASP A 516 26.43 33.35 -13.61
C ASP A 516 26.59 32.13 -12.68
N GLU A 517 26.89 32.37 -11.40
CA GLU A 517 27.26 31.34 -10.43
C GLU A 517 26.07 30.80 -9.64
N LYS A 518 25.03 31.61 -9.39
CA LYS A 518 23.93 31.23 -8.49
C LYS A 518 22.68 32.09 -8.66
N LEU A 519 21.56 31.55 -8.15
CA LEU A 519 20.38 32.32 -7.80
C LEU A 519 20.41 32.66 -6.31
N THR A 520 20.12 33.90 -5.92
CA THR A 520 19.79 34.26 -4.53
C THR A 520 18.37 34.79 -4.43
N PHE A 521 17.67 34.47 -3.34
CA PHE A 521 16.38 35.07 -3.01
C PHE A 521 16.10 35.02 -1.50
N LYS A 522 15.21 35.90 -1.03
CA LYS A 522 14.84 36.00 0.40
C LYS A 522 13.69 35.07 0.75
N VAL A 523 13.93 34.13 1.67
CA VAL A 523 12.89 33.40 2.38
C VAL A 523 12.24 34.33 3.41
N PRO A 524 10.92 34.61 3.33
CA PRO A 524 10.26 35.56 4.21
C PRO A 524 10.10 35.01 5.64
N ALA A 525 9.93 35.90 6.63
CA ALA A 525 9.58 35.54 8.01
C ALA A 525 8.20 34.87 8.09
N ASN A 526 7.19 35.52 7.48
CA ASN A 526 5.81 35.05 7.44
C ASN A 526 5.64 34.01 6.33
N ARG A 527 5.83 32.74 6.67
CA ARG A 527 5.72 31.60 5.76
C ARG A 527 4.37 30.91 5.91
N LEU A 528 3.89 30.31 4.82
CA LEU A 528 2.67 29.51 4.82
C LEU A 528 2.79 28.19 5.59
N SER A 529 4.03 27.77 5.88
CA SER A 529 4.37 26.55 6.60
C SER A 529 5.66 26.72 7.38
N LYS A 530 5.73 26.05 8.52
CA LYS A 530 6.91 25.97 9.39
C LYS A 530 7.98 25.01 8.85
N TYR A 531 7.58 23.92 8.20
CA TYR A 531 8.47 22.78 7.92
C TYR A 531 9.10 22.81 6.54
N ALA A 532 8.37 23.30 5.53
CA ALA A 532 8.88 23.49 4.19
C ALA A 532 8.14 24.64 3.49
N ALA A 533 8.90 25.59 2.94
CA ALA A 533 8.36 26.69 2.15
C ALA A 533 8.54 26.40 0.66
N VAL A 534 7.48 26.59 -0.12
CA VAL A 534 7.51 26.31 -1.56
C VAL A 534 7.44 27.61 -2.35
N PHE A 535 8.27 27.71 -3.37
CA PHE A 535 8.37 28.87 -4.25
C PHE A 535 8.14 28.47 -5.71
N GLU A 536 7.30 29.25 -6.40
CA GLU A 536 7.11 29.20 -7.84
C GLU A 536 8.22 30.01 -8.52
N VAL A 537 9.04 29.36 -9.36
CA VAL A 537 10.13 30.00 -10.12
C VAL A 537 9.83 29.88 -11.62
N LYS A 538 9.46 31.02 -12.22
CA LYS A 538 9.12 31.09 -13.66
C LYS A 538 10.30 31.57 -14.49
N GLY A 539 10.48 30.97 -15.66
CA GLY A 539 11.55 31.31 -16.61
C GLY A 539 12.87 30.56 -16.37
N ALA A 540 12.93 29.63 -15.42
CA ALA A 540 14.11 28.79 -15.19
C ALA A 540 14.23 27.61 -16.16
N LEU A 541 13.10 27.13 -16.67
CA LEU A 541 13.01 25.95 -17.57
C LEU A 541 13.11 26.33 -19.04
#